data_AF-A0A953NXC1-F1
#
_entry.id   AF-A0A953NXC1-F1
#
_cell.length_a   1.000
_cell.length_b   1.000
_cell.length_c   1.000
_cell.angle_alpha   90.00
_cell.angle_beta   90.00
_cell.angle_gamma   90.00
#
_symmetry.space_group_name_H-M   'P 1'
#
loop_
_entity.id
_entity.type
_entity.pdbx_description
1 polymer ?
#
loop_
_entity_poly.entity_id
_entity_poly.type
_entity_poly.pdbx_seq_one_letter_code
_entity_poly.pdbx_strand_id
1 'polypeptide(L)'
;MSDLPLSQYLLSDIEVMDREYDRHVPAGEREEHEKTKRIIEALTKHLVDSRETFLEKPITVLDQLSHSHREVVEHLIDDYYTRQQLENMSSFVYRTLSLSQLETAHIPSQQTRTYVREATRTYIYGLNQATVALCRAAVEQCLKEKLGRQGDGRYLEFRELVKESRKWNVLDDTTEPLAREIARAGDSVLHEKPIAESQALEILIKTRGLLQQISAAKAGY
;
A
#
# COMPACT_ATOMS: atom_id res chain seq x y z
N MET A 1 -22.31 2.89 26.25
CA MET A 1 -21.28 3.21 25.24
C MET A 1 -21.76 2.58 23.95
N SER A 2 -21.78 3.30 22.83
CA SER A 2 -22.22 2.72 21.55
C SER A 2 -21.29 1.58 21.15
N ASP A 3 -21.84 0.44 20.74
CA ASP A 3 -21.09 -0.74 20.27
C ASP A 3 -20.40 -0.54 18.89
N LEU A 4 -20.26 0.71 18.44
CA LEU A 4 -19.66 1.04 17.14
C LEU A 4 -18.13 1.04 17.24
N PRO A 5 -17.42 0.49 16.23
CA PRO A 5 -16.00 0.75 16.05
C PRO A 5 -15.69 2.25 16.05
N LEU A 6 -14.53 2.64 16.60
CA LEU A 6 -14.16 4.06 16.77
C LEU A 6 -14.28 4.88 15.47
N SER A 7 -13.88 4.31 14.32
CA SER A 7 -13.97 5.04 13.05
C SER A 7 -15.40 5.32 12.62
N GLN A 8 -16.34 4.39 12.87
CA GLN A 8 -17.76 4.58 12.58
C GLN A 8 -18.39 5.59 13.54
N TYR A 9 -17.99 5.55 14.82
CA TYR A 9 -18.40 6.55 15.79
C TYR A 9 -17.98 7.96 15.34
N LEU A 10 -16.71 8.15 14.97
CA LEU A 10 -16.20 9.44 14.51
C LEU A 10 -16.88 9.92 13.23
N LEU A 11 -17.11 9.04 12.24
CA LEU A 11 -17.87 9.39 11.03
C LEU A 11 -19.29 9.85 11.39
N SER A 12 -19.96 9.15 12.31
CA SER A 12 -21.31 9.54 12.73
C SER A 12 -21.34 10.91 13.44
N ASP A 13 -20.33 11.21 14.25
CA ASP A 13 -20.20 12.52 14.90
C ASP A 13 -19.94 13.63 13.87
N ILE A 14 -19.09 13.37 12.88
CA ILE A 14 -18.83 14.30 11.76
C ILE A 14 -20.13 14.58 10.98
N GLU A 15 -20.91 13.55 10.63
CA GLU A 15 -22.20 13.70 9.94
C GLU A 15 -23.24 14.48 10.77
N VAL A 16 -23.19 14.38 12.10
CA VAL A 16 -24.04 15.20 12.98
C VAL A 16 -23.60 16.66 12.91
N MET A 17 -22.31 16.93 13.04
CA MET A 17 -21.77 18.29 12.96
C MET A 17 -22.08 18.95 11.61
N ASP A 18 -21.90 18.23 10.51
CA ASP A 18 -22.24 18.73 9.16
C ASP A 18 -23.72 19.12 9.06
N ARG A 19 -24.62 18.26 9.56
CA ARG A 19 -26.07 18.52 9.56
C ARG A 19 -26.46 19.69 10.46
N GLU A 20 -25.80 19.85 11.60
CA GLU A 20 -26.04 21.00 12.48
C GLU A 20 -25.59 22.30 11.83
N TYR A 21 -24.44 22.30 11.17
CA TYR A 21 -23.96 23.44 10.39
C TYR A 21 -24.96 23.81 9.28
N ASP A 22 -25.42 22.83 8.50
CA ASP A 22 -26.38 23.06 7.40
C ASP A 22 -27.74 23.57 7.90
N ARG A 23 -28.15 23.25 9.13
CA ARG A 23 -29.40 23.78 9.74
C ARG A 23 -29.35 25.28 10.00
N HIS A 24 -28.16 25.84 10.21
CA HIS A 24 -27.98 27.28 10.45
C HIS A 24 -28.02 28.11 9.16
N VAL A 25 -28.04 27.46 7.99
CA VAL A 25 -28.14 28.13 6.69
C VAL A 25 -29.58 28.63 6.45
N PRO A 26 -29.78 29.94 6.21
CA PRO A 26 -31.10 30.52 5.92
C PRO A 26 -31.77 29.83 4.72
N ALA A 27 -33.10 29.64 4.78
CA ALA A 27 -33.83 28.88 3.76
C ALA A 27 -33.64 29.42 2.32
N GLY A 28 -33.45 30.74 2.17
CA GLY A 28 -33.20 31.39 0.87
C GLY A 28 -31.79 31.14 0.29
N GLU A 29 -30.84 30.69 1.10
CA GLU A 29 -29.43 30.51 0.72
C GLU A 29 -29.02 29.03 0.58
N ARG A 30 -29.91 28.10 0.96
CA ARG A 30 -29.60 26.65 0.99
C ARG A 30 -29.15 26.09 -0.36
N GLU A 31 -29.77 26.53 -1.46
CA GLU A 31 -29.40 26.04 -2.79
C GLU A 31 -28.00 26.50 -3.21
N GLU A 32 -27.63 27.75 -2.87
CA GLU A 32 -26.32 28.31 -3.17
C GLU A 32 -25.23 27.69 -2.27
N HIS A 33 -25.55 27.46 -1.00
CA HIS A 33 -24.69 26.75 -0.06
C HIS A 33 -24.35 25.34 -0.53
N GLU A 34 -25.36 24.56 -0.93
CA GLU A 34 -25.18 23.20 -1.47
C GLU A 34 -24.33 23.19 -2.75
N LYS A 35 -24.54 24.16 -3.64
CA LYS A 35 -23.70 24.32 -4.85
C LYS A 35 -22.25 24.60 -4.48
N THR A 36 -22.04 25.49 -3.51
CA THR A 36 -20.70 25.86 -3.04
C THR A 36 -19.97 24.65 -2.43
N LYS A 37 -20.66 23.87 -1.58
CA LYS A 37 -20.11 22.65 -0.98
C LYS A 37 -19.65 21.65 -2.05
N ARG A 38 -20.49 21.37 -3.05
CA ARG A 38 -20.15 20.47 -4.17
C ARG A 38 -18.96 20.97 -4.99
N ILE A 39 -18.87 22.29 -5.21
CA ILE A 39 -17.73 22.88 -5.90
C ILE A 39 -16.46 22.67 -5.06
N ILE A 40 -16.51 22.95 -3.76
CA ILE A 40 -15.37 22.75 -2.86
C ILE A 40 -14.93 21.28 -2.85
N GLU A 41 -15.86 20.34 -2.69
CA GLU A 41 -15.57 18.90 -2.73
C GLU A 41 -14.89 18.49 -4.05
N ALA A 42 -15.42 18.97 -5.18
CA ALA A 42 -14.86 18.68 -6.50
C ALA A 42 -13.46 19.29 -6.69
N LEU A 43 -13.23 20.51 -6.22
CA LEU A 43 -11.92 21.17 -6.30
C LEU A 43 -10.89 20.49 -5.39
N THR A 44 -11.26 20.13 -4.17
CA THR A 44 -10.40 19.40 -3.24
C THR A 44 -10.00 18.04 -3.82
N LYS A 45 -10.99 17.28 -4.33
CA LYS A 45 -10.72 16.02 -5.02
C LYS A 45 -9.79 16.20 -6.21
N HIS A 46 -10.05 17.19 -7.06
CA HIS A 46 -9.21 17.45 -8.22
C HIS A 46 -7.78 17.87 -7.83
N LEU A 47 -7.63 18.64 -6.75
CA LEU A 47 -6.32 19.00 -6.22
C LEU A 47 -5.55 17.75 -5.78
N VAL A 48 -6.19 16.82 -5.06
CA VAL A 48 -5.57 15.54 -4.66
C VAL A 48 -5.19 14.72 -5.88
N ASP A 49 -6.13 14.49 -6.81
CA ASP A 49 -5.89 13.72 -8.04
C ASP A 49 -4.72 14.32 -8.84
N SER A 50 -4.62 15.65 -8.91
CA SER A 50 -3.53 16.35 -9.62
C SER A 50 -2.13 16.10 -9.03
N ARG A 51 -2.04 15.65 -7.77
CA ARG A 51 -0.78 15.29 -7.11
C ARG A 51 -0.43 13.83 -7.28
N GLU A 52 -1.41 12.97 -7.51
CA GLU A 52 -1.23 11.52 -7.59
C GLU A 52 -1.01 11.02 -9.02
N THR A 53 -1.38 11.81 -10.03
CA THR A 53 -1.19 11.45 -11.43
C THR A 53 -0.73 12.63 -12.29
N PHE A 54 -0.26 12.33 -13.50
CA PHE A 54 -0.01 13.36 -14.51
C PHE A 54 -1.33 13.78 -15.15
N LEU A 55 -1.62 15.07 -15.12
CA LEU A 55 -2.75 15.65 -15.86
C LEU A 55 -2.27 16.19 -17.21
N GLU A 56 -3.07 15.98 -18.27
CA GLU A 56 -2.78 16.52 -19.60
C GLU A 56 -2.72 18.05 -19.64
N LYS A 57 -3.43 18.72 -18.70
CA LYS A 57 -3.45 20.18 -18.57
C LYS A 57 -3.30 20.59 -17.10
N PRO A 58 -2.25 21.34 -16.75
CA PRO A 58 -2.10 21.84 -15.39
C PRO A 58 -3.17 22.90 -15.08
N ILE A 59 -3.90 22.73 -13.98
CA ILE A 59 -4.81 23.76 -13.47
C ILE A 59 -4.02 24.70 -12.57
N THR A 60 -3.34 25.67 -13.20
CA THR A 60 -2.50 26.65 -12.50
C THR A 60 -3.26 27.48 -11.45
N VAL A 61 -4.58 27.59 -11.59
CA VAL A 61 -5.45 28.28 -10.63
C VAL A 61 -5.46 27.57 -9.27
N LEU A 62 -5.41 26.23 -9.24
CA LEU A 62 -5.39 25.49 -7.98
C LEU A 62 -4.04 25.62 -7.26
N ASP A 63 -2.94 25.67 -8.02
CA ASP A 63 -1.64 26.00 -7.46
C ASP A 63 -1.64 27.41 -6.89
N GLN A 64 -2.17 28.41 -7.60
CA GLN A 64 -2.27 29.79 -7.10
C GLN A 64 -3.13 29.92 -5.84
N LEU A 65 -4.27 29.21 -5.79
CA LEU A 65 -5.13 29.15 -4.61
C LEU A 65 -4.41 28.50 -3.42
N SER A 66 -3.68 27.41 -3.65
CA SER A 66 -2.89 26.73 -2.61
C SER A 66 -1.82 27.63 -2.00
N HIS A 67 -1.23 28.52 -2.80
CA HIS A 67 -0.25 29.50 -2.32
C HIS A 67 -0.89 30.71 -1.63
N SER A 68 -2.01 31.20 -2.17
CA SER A 68 -2.65 32.44 -1.71
C SER A 68 -3.56 32.24 -0.50
N HIS A 69 -4.11 31.04 -0.32
CA HIS A 69 -5.05 30.67 0.73
C HIS A 69 -4.66 29.35 1.39
N ARG A 70 -3.38 29.23 1.78
CA ARG A 70 -2.79 28.00 2.31
C ARG A 70 -3.59 27.39 3.45
N GLU A 71 -3.98 28.18 4.45
CA GLU A 71 -4.71 27.67 5.63
C GLU A 71 -6.06 27.05 5.24
N VAL A 72 -6.81 27.69 4.34
CA VAL A 72 -8.09 27.17 3.84
C VAL A 72 -7.87 25.85 3.10
N VAL A 73 -6.89 25.80 2.21
CA VAL A 73 -6.58 24.59 1.44
C VAL A 73 -6.08 23.46 2.34
N GLU A 74 -5.28 23.77 3.36
CA GLU A 74 -4.81 22.82 4.36
C GLU A 74 -5.98 22.18 5.13
N HIS A 75 -6.93 22.98 5.61
CA HIS A 75 -8.13 22.47 6.26
C HIS A 75 -9.01 21.61 5.34
N LEU A 76 -9.16 21.98 4.08
CA LEU A 76 -9.94 21.20 3.11
C LEU A 76 -9.29 19.84 2.81
N ILE A 77 -7.96 19.81 2.68
CA ILE A 77 -7.22 18.57 2.46
C ILE A 77 -7.23 17.69 3.72
N ASP A 78 -7.09 18.30 4.90
CA ASP A 78 -7.16 17.59 6.18
C ASP A 78 -8.51 16.91 6.39
N ASP A 79 -9.62 17.62 6.16
CA ASP A 79 -10.97 17.06 6.24
C ASP A 79 -11.17 15.92 5.21
N TYR A 80 -10.72 16.14 3.97
CA TYR A 80 -10.78 15.13 2.91
C TYR A 80 -10.04 13.84 3.30
N TYR A 81 -8.77 13.93 3.70
CA TYR A 81 -8.00 12.76 4.09
C TYR A 81 -8.55 12.13 5.38
N THR A 82 -8.99 12.92 6.35
CA THR A 82 -9.58 12.39 7.58
C THR A 82 -10.79 11.51 7.29
N ARG A 83 -11.75 12.00 6.49
CA ARG A 83 -12.95 11.22 6.12
C ARG A 83 -12.57 9.98 5.33
N GLN A 84 -11.71 10.13 4.32
CA GLN A 84 -11.24 9.01 3.50
C GLN A 84 -10.55 7.93 4.36
N GLN A 85 -9.71 8.29 5.33
CA GLN A 85 -9.04 7.33 6.20
C GLN A 85 -10.02 6.65 7.17
N LEU A 86 -10.97 7.39 7.72
CA LEU A 86 -11.99 6.82 8.61
C LEU A 86 -12.87 5.79 7.89
N GLU A 87 -13.27 6.06 6.65
CA GLU A 87 -14.03 5.13 5.81
C GLU A 87 -13.24 3.83 5.54
N ASN A 88 -11.94 3.95 5.26
CA ASN A 88 -11.07 2.82 4.94
C ASN A 88 -10.59 2.01 6.16
N MET A 89 -10.78 2.54 7.38
CA MET A 89 -10.24 1.94 8.61
C MET A 89 -10.72 0.49 8.83
N SER A 90 -11.98 0.20 8.49
CA SER A 90 -12.54 -1.16 8.60
C SER A 90 -11.78 -2.17 7.72
N SER A 91 -11.38 -1.77 6.52
CA SER A 91 -10.57 -2.58 5.62
C SER A 91 -9.15 -2.79 6.16
N PHE A 92 -8.54 -1.79 6.81
CA PHE A 92 -7.22 -1.96 7.43
C PHE A 92 -7.25 -3.01 8.55
N VAL A 93 -8.30 -2.97 9.38
CA VAL A 93 -8.53 -3.97 10.44
C VAL A 93 -8.72 -5.36 9.83
N TYR A 94 -9.60 -5.48 8.83
CA TYR A 94 -9.85 -6.74 8.13
C TYR A 94 -8.57 -7.35 7.54
N ARG A 95 -7.78 -6.55 6.82
CA ARG A 95 -6.52 -7.00 6.22
C ARG A 95 -5.47 -7.37 7.26
N THR A 96 -5.41 -6.62 8.36
CA THR A 96 -4.51 -6.95 9.49
C THR A 96 -4.88 -8.31 10.10
N LEU A 97 -6.17 -8.55 10.36
CA LEU A 97 -6.65 -9.81 10.93
C LEU A 97 -6.51 -11.00 9.96
N SER A 98 -6.45 -10.74 8.66
CA SER A 98 -6.22 -11.76 7.63
C SER A 98 -4.77 -12.27 7.59
N LEU A 99 -3.86 -11.60 8.31
CA LEU A 99 -2.44 -11.96 8.35
C LEU A 99 -2.13 -12.72 9.64
N SER A 100 -1.52 -13.89 9.51
CA SER A 100 -0.90 -14.58 10.64
C SER A 100 0.37 -13.88 11.11
N GLN A 101 0.90 -14.23 12.27
CA GLN A 101 2.24 -13.82 12.71
C GLN A 101 3.31 -14.41 11.78
N LEU A 102 4.37 -13.63 11.48
CA LEU A 102 5.52 -14.14 10.73
C LEU A 102 6.50 -14.78 11.70
N GLU A 103 6.56 -16.11 11.70
CA GLU A 103 7.52 -16.87 12.49
C GLU A 103 8.70 -17.28 11.62
N THR A 104 9.95 -17.14 12.10
CA THR A 104 11.11 -17.57 11.31
C THR A 104 12.09 -18.27 12.23
N ALA A 105 12.66 -19.40 11.80
CA ALA A 105 13.73 -20.06 12.55
C ALA A 105 15.02 -19.22 12.59
N HIS A 106 15.25 -18.39 11.57
CA HIS A 106 16.39 -17.48 11.49
C HIS A 106 15.96 -16.13 10.94
N ILE A 107 16.29 -15.08 11.70
CA ILE A 107 15.92 -13.70 11.38
C ILE A 107 16.71 -13.25 10.12
N PRO A 108 16.03 -12.86 9.02
CA PRO A 108 16.70 -12.34 7.82
C PRO A 108 17.45 -11.03 8.08
N SER A 109 18.23 -10.55 7.10
CA SER A 109 18.90 -9.26 7.23
C SER A 109 17.90 -8.10 7.40
N GLN A 110 18.42 -6.95 7.88
CA GLN A 110 17.62 -5.72 7.99
C GLN A 110 16.98 -5.30 6.67
N GLN A 111 17.64 -5.53 5.53
CA GLN A 111 17.15 -5.14 4.22
C GLN A 111 15.95 -6.01 3.80
N THR A 112 16.08 -7.34 3.91
CA THR A 112 14.98 -8.27 3.67
C THR A 112 13.79 -7.98 4.60
N ARG A 113 14.04 -7.74 5.90
CA ARG A 113 12.97 -7.37 6.85
C ARG A 113 12.25 -6.09 6.46
N THR A 114 12.97 -5.11 5.93
CA THR A 114 12.38 -3.84 5.48
C THR A 114 11.42 -4.10 4.31
N TYR A 115 11.83 -4.86 3.29
CA TYR A 115 10.93 -5.18 2.18
C TYR A 115 9.69 -5.95 2.61
N VAL A 116 9.81 -6.95 3.49
CA VAL A 116 8.65 -7.71 4.00
C VAL A 116 7.72 -6.82 4.80
N ARG A 117 8.27 -5.93 5.65
CA ARG A 117 7.49 -4.98 6.45
C ARG A 117 6.74 -4.01 5.55
N GLU A 118 7.39 -3.43 4.55
CA GLU A 118 6.73 -2.50 3.64
C GLU A 118 5.72 -3.22 2.71
N ALA A 119 5.99 -4.46 2.26
CA ALA A 119 5.03 -5.27 1.53
C ALA A 119 3.75 -5.53 2.35
N THR A 120 3.93 -5.83 3.64
CA THR A 120 2.81 -6.05 4.57
C THR A 120 2.03 -4.77 4.84
N ARG A 121 2.73 -3.65 5.07
CA ARG A 121 2.10 -2.34 5.30
C ARG A 121 1.29 -1.88 4.09
N THR A 122 1.89 -1.96 2.90
CA THR A 122 1.19 -1.61 1.66
C THR A 122 -0.05 -2.48 1.46
N TYR A 123 0.00 -3.77 1.83
CA TYR A 123 -1.18 -4.63 1.78
C TYR A 123 -2.27 -4.15 2.74
N ILE A 124 -1.91 -3.88 4.00
CA ILE A 124 -2.86 -3.36 5.00
C ILE A 124 -3.53 -2.07 4.50
N TYR A 125 -2.75 -1.16 3.91
CA TYR A 125 -3.25 0.09 3.32
C TYR A 125 -3.98 -0.08 1.96
N GLY A 126 -4.08 -1.29 1.42
CA GLY A 126 -4.80 -1.56 0.16
C GLY A 126 -4.02 -1.26 -1.12
N LEU A 127 -2.70 -1.08 -1.02
CA LEU A 127 -1.80 -0.78 -2.13
C LEU A 127 -1.29 -2.09 -2.78
N ASN A 128 -2.21 -2.83 -3.40
CA ASN A 128 -1.99 -4.20 -3.89
C ASN A 128 -0.79 -4.35 -4.85
N GLN A 129 -0.61 -3.43 -5.80
CA GLN A 129 0.53 -3.49 -6.73
C GLN A 129 1.86 -3.27 -6.01
N ALA A 130 1.91 -2.33 -5.06
CA ALA A 130 3.10 -2.07 -4.26
C ALA A 130 3.46 -3.27 -3.38
N THR A 131 2.46 -3.93 -2.78
CA THR A 131 2.65 -5.18 -2.04
C THR A 131 3.37 -6.24 -2.87
N VAL A 132 2.88 -6.50 -4.09
CA VAL A 132 3.41 -7.55 -4.96
C VAL A 132 4.80 -7.20 -5.49
N ALA A 133 5.04 -5.92 -5.83
CA ALA A 133 6.36 -5.44 -6.23
C ALA A 133 7.39 -5.60 -5.08
N LEU A 134 7.02 -5.22 -3.85
CA LEU A 134 7.88 -5.37 -2.68
C LEU A 134 8.10 -6.84 -2.28
N CYS A 135 7.11 -7.71 -2.51
CA CYS A 135 7.29 -9.16 -2.34
C CYS A 135 8.39 -9.71 -3.26
N ARG A 136 8.39 -9.34 -4.54
CA ARG A 136 9.46 -9.69 -5.48
C ARG A 136 10.83 -9.18 -5.00
N ALA A 137 10.90 -7.92 -4.57
CA ALA A 137 12.13 -7.33 -4.04
C ALA A 137 12.63 -8.06 -2.79
N ALA A 138 11.73 -8.47 -1.89
CA ALA A 138 12.07 -9.23 -0.69
C ALA A 138 12.68 -10.60 -1.03
N VAL A 139 12.09 -11.35 -1.97
CA VAL A 139 12.64 -12.64 -2.42
C VAL A 139 14.00 -12.46 -3.07
N GLU A 140 14.13 -11.49 -3.98
CA GLU A 140 15.40 -11.21 -4.65
C GLU A 140 16.52 -10.91 -3.66
N GLN A 141 16.24 -10.05 -2.68
CA GLN A 141 17.18 -9.69 -1.64
C GLN A 141 17.55 -10.87 -0.74
N CYS A 142 16.58 -11.70 -0.34
CA CYS A 142 16.83 -12.87 0.50
C CYS A 142 17.68 -13.94 -0.21
N LEU A 143 17.45 -14.16 -1.51
CA LEU A 143 18.30 -15.05 -2.32
C LEU A 143 19.74 -14.51 -2.41
N LYS A 144 19.92 -13.20 -2.65
CA LYS A 144 21.25 -12.57 -2.66
C LYS A 144 21.98 -12.75 -1.34
N GLU A 145 21.28 -12.56 -0.22
CA GLU A 145 21.80 -12.77 1.12
C GLU A 145 22.30 -14.20 1.31
N LYS A 146 21.45 -15.19 1.00
CA LYS A 146 21.79 -16.60 1.17
C LYS A 146 22.90 -17.07 0.25
N LEU A 147 22.98 -16.48 -0.94
CA LEU A 147 24.06 -16.77 -1.87
C LEU A 147 25.36 -16.01 -1.56
N GLY A 148 25.39 -15.11 -0.57
CA GLY A 148 26.56 -14.27 -0.31
C GLY A 148 26.86 -13.26 -1.44
N ARG A 149 25.83 -12.91 -2.23
CA ARG A 149 25.91 -11.94 -3.35
C ARG A 149 25.60 -10.50 -2.93
N GLN A 150 25.34 -10.27 -1.65
CA GLN A 150 25.08 -8.93 -1.14
C GLN A 150 26.38 -8.10 -1.17
N GLY A 151 26.38 -6.97 -1.88
CA GLY A 151 27.53 -6.06 -1.95
C GLY A 151 28.62 -6.45 -2.95
N ASP A 152 28.43 -7.51 -3.73
CA ASP A 152 29.32 -7.97 -4.83
C ASP A 152 29.50 -6.87 -5.91
N GLY A 153 28.52 -5.97 -6.08
CA GLY A 153 28.51 -4.94 -7.12
C GLY A 153 28.14 -5.49 -8.50
N ARG A 154 28.23 -6.81 -8.70
CA ARG A 154 27.70 -7.48 -9.89
C ARG A 154 26.18 -7.52 -9.88
N TYR A 155 25.59 -6.98 -10.94
CA TYR A 155 24.18 -7.16 -11.23
C TYR A 155 23.91 -8.60 -11.66
N LEU A 156 22.96 -9.25 -10.99
CA LEU A 156 22.42 -10.56 -11.36
C LEU A 156 20.92 -10.42 -11.58
N GLU A 157 20.44 -10.89 -12.73
CA GLU A 157 19.02 -10.99 -12.99
C GLU A 157 18.36 -11.97 -12.03
N PHE A 158 17.07 -11.75 -11.71
CA PHE A 158 16.30 -12.62 -10.82
C PHE A 158 16.33 -14.09 -11.28
N ARG A 159 16.24 -14.31 -12.59
CA ARG A 159 16.30 -15.66 -13.18
C ARG A 159 17.62 -16.37 -12.86
N GLU A 160 18.72 -15.65 -12.91
CA GLU A 160 20.04 -16.20 -12.60
C GLU A 160 20.19 -16.47 -11.10
N LEU A 161 19.66 -15.60 -10.24
CA LEU A 161 19.59 -15.84 -8.80
C LEU A 161 18.84 -17.14 -8.47
N VAL A 162 17.67 -17.36 -9.07
CA VAL A 162 16.89 -18.60 -8.86
C VAL A 162 17.67 -19.84 -9.29
N LYS A 163 18.32 -19.80 -10.47
CA LYS A 163 19.16 -20.92 -10.96
C LYS A 163 20.31 -21.21 -10.01
N GLU A 164 21.02 -20.17 -9.57
CA GLU A 164 22.14 -20.31 -8.64
C GLU A 164 21.66 -20.84 -7.29
N SER A 165 20.53 -20.34 -6.77
CA SER A 165 19.92 -20.83 -5.53
C SER A 165 19.50 -22.30 -5.60
N ARG A 166 19.02 -22.79 -6.75
CA ARG A 166 18.74 -24.23 -6.94
C ARG A 166 20.05 -25.04 -6.94
N LYS A 167 21.08 -24.56 -7.64
CA LYS A 167 22.41 -25.21 -7.69
C LYS A 167 23.03 -25.38 -6.30
N TRP A 168 22.86 -24.39 -5.43
CA TRP A 168 23.40 -24.40 -4.06
C TRP A 168 22.40 -24.93 -3.00
N ASN A 169 21.30 -25.56 -3.43
CA ASN A 169 20.26 -26.12 -2.56
C ASN A 169 19.63 -25.12 -1.57
N VAL A 170 19.67 -23.82 -1.89
CA VAL A 170 18.90 -22.77 -1.18
C VAL A 170 17.42 -22.89 -1.53
N LEU A 171 17.14 -23.26 -2.78
CA LEU A 171 15.80 -23.62 -3.26
C LEU A 171 15.76 -25.11 -3.60
N ASP A 172 14.61 -25.73 -3.35
CA ASP A 172 14.22 -27.08 -3.73
C ASP A 172 13.22 -27.10 -4.90
N ASP A 173 12.77 -28.28 -5.31
CA ASP A 173 11.83 -28.45 -6.43
C ASP A 173 10.44 -27.84 -6.15
N THR A 174 10.12 -27.54 -4.89
CA THR A 174 8.84 -26.94 -4.49
C THR A 174 8.93 -25.42 -4.39
N THR A 175 10.07 -24.90 -3.96
CA THR A 175 10.30 -23.48 -3.69
C THR A 175 10.83 -22.71 -4.90
N GLU A 176 11.51 -23.39 -5.82
CA GLU A 176 11.95 -22.78 -7.07
C GLU A 176 10.77 -22.29 -7.95
N PRO A 177 9.72 -23.11 -8.22
CA PRO A 177 8.55 -22.63 -8.95
C PRO A 177 7.85 -21.47 -8.24
N LEU A 178 7.79 -21.51 -6.91
CA LEU A 178 7.17 -20.47 -6.09
C LEU A 178 7.92 -19.13 -6.22
N ALA A 179 9.25 -19.15 -6.17
CA ALA A 179 10.07 -17.95 -6.38
C ALA A 179 9.83 -17.33 -7.77
N ARG A 180 9.72 -18.18 -8.81
CA ARG A 180 9.41 -17.73 -10.18
C ARG A 180 7.99 -17.18 -10.30
N GLU A 181 7.03 -17.75 -9.59
CA GLU A 181 5.65 -17.27 -9.56
C GLU A 181 5.59 -15.84 -8.98
N ILE A 182 6.20 -15.63 -7.82
CA ILE A 182 6.26 -14.32 -7.16
C ILE A 182 6.95 -13.29 -8.06
N ALA A 183 8.04 -13.68 -8.74
CA ALA A 183 8.73 -12.81 -9.67
C ALA A 183 7.85 -12.40 -10.85
N ARG A 184 7.14 -13.35 -11.46
CA ARG A 184 6.22 -13.08 -12.57
C ARG A 184 5.07 -12.18 -12.15
N ALA A 185 4.53 -12.37 -10.95
CA ALA A 185 3.49 -11.49 -10.40
C ALA A 185 4.04 -10.06 -10.21
N GLY A 186 5.23 -9.93 -9.63
CA GLY A 186 5.94 -8.66 -9.49
C GLY A 186 6.20 -7.96 -10.82
N ASP A 187 6.75 -8.66 -11.79
CA ASP A 187 7.00 -8.11 -13.13
C ASP A 187 5.67 -7.68 -13.79
N SER A 188 4.59 -8.46 -13.62
CA SER A 188 3.27 -8.14 -14.19
C SER A 188 2.68 -6.85 -13.63
N VAL A 189 2.73 -6.64 -12.31
CA VAL A 189 2.18 -5.42 -11.70
C VAL A 189 3.01 -4.18 -12.01
N LEU A 190 4.32 -4.35 -12.24
CA LEU A 190 5.23 -3.28 -12.67
C LEU A 190 4.99 -2.90 -14.15
N HIS A 191 4.46 -3.81 -14.96
CA HIS A 191 3.98 -3.55 -16.33
C HIS A 191 2.48 -3.20 -16.36
N GLU A 192 1.99 -2.51 -15.34
CA GLU A 192 0.66 -1.91 -15.25
C GLU A 192 -0.52 -2.87 -15.37
N LYS A 193 -0.35 -4.15 -15.01
CA LYS A 193 -1.48 -5.06 -14.84
C LYS A 193 -2.02 -4.94 -13.42
N PRO A 194 -3.24 -4.41 -13.20
CA PRO A 194 -3.84 -4.35 -11.89
C PRO A 194 -3.99 -5.76 -11.32
N ILE A 195 -3.89 -5.88 -10.00
CA ILE A 195 -4.03 -7.14 -9.30
C ILE A 195 -5.13 -7.01 -8.24
N ALA A 196 -5.96 -8.05 -8.12
CA ALA A 196 -7.01 -8.09 -7.11
C ALA A 196 -6.43 -8.25 -5.69
N GLU A 197 -7.16 -7.80 -4.67
CA GLU A 197 -6.72 -7.89 -3.27
C GLU A 197 -6.44 -9.34 -2.84
N SER A 198 -7.30 -10.28 -3.23
CA SER A 198 -7.13 -11.71 -2.91
C SER A 198 -5.84 -12.30 -3.49
N GLN A 199 -5.48 -11.89 -4.70
CA GLN A 199 -4.25 -12.30 -5.36
C GLN A 199 -3.02 -11.64 -4.71
N ALA A 200 -3.11 -10.37 -4.31
CA ALA A 200 -2.03 -9.70 -3.58
C ALA A 200 -1.77 -10.37 -2.21
N LEU A 201 -2.84 -10.75 -1.49
CA LEU A 201 -2.74 -11.52 -0.25
C LEU A 201 -2.07 -12.88 -0.50
N GLU A 202 -2.49 -13.60 -1.54
CA GLU A 202 -1.92 -14.90 -1.88
C GLU A 202 -0.40 -14.79 -2.13
N ILE A 203 0.03 -13.82 -2.95
CA ILE A 203 1.45 -13.57 -3.22
C ILE A 203 2.20 -13.18 -1.95
N LEU A 204 1.61 -12.36 -1.08
CA LEU A 204 2.22 -11.99 0.20
C LEU A 204 2.40 -13.21 1.10
N ILE A 205 1.40 -14.08 1.23
CA ILE A 205 1.48 -15.33 2.02
C ILE A 205 2.56 -16.25 1.45
N LYS A 206 2.56 -16.47 0.13
CA LYS A 206 3.56 -17.27 -0.58
C LYS A 206 4.98 -16.74 -0.34
N THR A 207 5.15 -15.43 -0.42
CA THR A 207 6.42 -14.76 -0.16
C THR A 207 6.88 -14.98 1.27
N ARG A 208 5.99 -14.78 2.25
CA ARG A 208 6.29 -14.99 3.67
C ARG A 208 6.73 -16.42 3.95
N GLY A 209 6.03 -17.42 3.41
CA GLY A 209 6.39 -18.84 3.53
C GLY A 209 7.73 -19.17 2.85
N LEU A 210 7.95 -18.68 1.63
CA LEU A 210 9.19 -18.88 0.90
C LEU A 210 10.40 -18.31 1.65
N LEU A 211 10.27 -17.10 2.20
CA LEU A 211 11.35 -16.46 2.97
C LEU A 211 11.68 -17.24 4.24
N GLN A 212 10.69 -17.84 4.91
CA GLN A 212 10.92 -18.72 6.06
C GLN A 212 11.77 -19.94 5.66
N GLN A 213 11.47 -20.57 4.52
CA GLN A 213 12.20 -21.73 4.02
C GLN A 213 13.62 -21.36 3.59
N ILE A 214 13.78 -20.27 2.81
CA ILE A 214 15.10 -19.76 2.40
C ILE A 214 15.95 -19.46 3.65
N SER A 215 15.38 -18.80 4.66
CA SER A 215 16.06 -18.51 5.92
C SER A 215 16.48 -19.76 6.69
N ALA A 216 15.68 -20.82 6.67
CA ALA A 216 15.98 -22.09 7.33
C ALA A 216 17.00 -22.96 6.55
N ALA A 217 17.16 -22.74 5.25
CA ALA A 217 18.14 -23.46 4.45
C ALA A 217 19.57 -23.21 4.97
N LYS A 218 20.29 -24.32 5.24
CA LYS A 218 21.73 -24.28 5.48
C LYS A 218 22.39 -23.93 4.17
N ALA A 219 23.15 -22.84 4.12
CA ALA A 219 23.91 -22.50 2.93
C ALA A 219 24.89 -23.65 2.64
N GLY A 220 24.76 -24.27 1.46
CA GLY A 220 25.60 -25.40 1.05
C GLY A 220 26.97 -24.95 0.53
N TYR A 221 27.63 -24.05 1.27
CA TYR A 221 29.00 -23.60 0.99
C TYR A 221 30.02 -24.40 1.79
#